data_AF-A0A6J5XHG5-F1
#
_entry.id   AF-A0A6J5XHG5-F1
#
_cell.length_a   1.000
_cell.length_b   1.000
_cell.length_c   1.000
_cell.angle_alpha   90.00
_cell.angle_beta   90.00
_cell.angle_gamma   90.00
#
_symmetry.space_group_name_H-M   'P 1'
#
loop_
_entity.id
_entity.type
_entity.pdbx_description
1 polymer ?
#
loop_
_entity_poly.entity_id
_entity_poly.type
_entity_poly.pdbx_seq_one_letter_code
_entity_poly.pdbx_strand_id
1 'polypeptide(L)'
;MDDQEEVFNFAKDEYERNESHDKVIGPMVCCYSLSFDSNISEESYKGFLYFKRNGKPIPVTFVKVDGVDGKDAASRAELIFHTTYGVSDDVVLRPRRHLFIKQKHFAKIPDDIEMRKGVWCVCYDRFEPLNHWTEKVQSGEIVQYDDKVKLPIRTPDDRLQDFWRISIGNLIHCVRSIHDKGLFHGGLRKRSNFVFVDKKLKVIHVEGSLAGLSPPEQDERKKKDIMDLRTMLDSWFKKILGSKYKWNECSSFLKFFDCVEHLDYPDCVMKLASHPFLLSSKERMGMFASYYREWQKVTTRQDVEDAFKSSDFDKFKSWNRDPVLCSMDKFMKGVYYHSSGNYTGDVVNLLRYLRNLYNHYYQLKALTVNMVDVDRGVQKLFAGFLELLHKHLRTVP
;
A
#
# COMPACT_ATOMS: atom_id res chain seq x y z
N MET A 1 -39.80 -27.44 -20.88
CA MET A 1 -39.33 -28.46 -19.90
C MET A 1 -38.13 -29.22 -20.45
N ASP A 2 -37.88 -29.14 -21.75
CA ASP A 2 -36.76 -29.79 -22.46
C ASP A 2 -35.40 -29.08 -22.32
N ASP A 3 -35.38 -27.77 -21.98
CA ASP A 3 -34.12 -27.01 -21.81
C ASP A 3 -33.29 -27.40 -20.58
N GLN A 4 -33.87 -28.11 -19.61
CA GLN A 4 -33.13 -28.61 -18.43
C GLN A 4 -32.38 -29.91 -18.73
N GLU A 5 -32.85 -30.69 -19.69
CA GLU A 5 -32.30 -32.01 -20.03
C GLU A 5 -31.10 -31.87 -20.97
N GLU A 6 -31.15 -30.95 -21.96
CA GLU A 6 -29.99 -30.59 -22.80
C GLU A 6 -28.86 -29.94 -21.98
N VAL A 7 -29.18 -29.17 -20.94
CA VAL A 7 -28.17 -28.57 -20.04
C VAL A 7 -27.57 -29.60 -19.09
N PHE A 8 -28.37 -30.56 -18.61
CA PHE A 8 -27.85 -31.72 -17.88
C PHE A 8 -26.92 -32.55 -18.75
N ASN A 9 -27.26 -32.74 -20.02
CA ASN A 9 -26.45 -33.48 -20.98
C ASN A 9 -25.18 -32.71 -21.40
N PHE A 10 -25.23 -31.39 -21.55
CA PHE A 10 -24.03 -30.56 -21.78
C PHE A 10 -23.08 -30.55 -20.57
N ALA A 11 -23.63 -30.41 -19.35
CA ALA A 11 -22.84 -30.51 -18.12
C ALA A 11 -22.27 -31.93 -17.93
N LYS A 12 -22.99 -32.97 -18.39
CA LYS A 12 -22.55 -34.36 -18.42
C LYS A 12 -21.47 -34.61 -19.48
N ASP A 13 -21.58 -34.00 -20.66
CA ASP A 13 -20.60 -34.10 -21.75
C ASP A 13 -19.29 -33.35 -21.43
N GLU A 14 -19.38 -32.23 -20.70
CA GLU A 14 -18.21 -31.54 -20.11
C GLU A 14 -17.65 -32.28 -18.88
N TYR A 15 -18.50 -32.92 -18.07
CA TYR A 15 -18.12 -33.81 -16.95
C TYR A 15 -17.38 -35.07 -17.42
N GLU A 16 -17.77 -35.66 -18.55
CA GLU A 16 -17.09 -36.83 -19.13
C GLU A 16 -15.74 -36.47 -19.79
N ARG A 17 -15.48 -35.18 -20.06
CA ARG A 17 -14.21 -34.68 -20.61
C ARG A 17 -13.30 -33.98 -19.58
N ASN A 18 -13.77 -33.74 -18.36
CA ASN A 18 -13.07 -32.95 -17.34
C ASN A 18 -13.01 -33.72 -16.01
N GLU A 19 -11.82 -34.21 -15.63
CA GLU A 19 -11.60 -35.01 -14.41
C GLU A 19 -11.59 -34.21 -13.09
N SER A 20 -12.16 -33.00 -13.06
CA SER A 20 -12.27 -32.19 -11.86
C SER A 20 -13.39 -32.72 -10.95
N HIS A 21 -13.08 -33.02 -9.68
CA HIS A 21 -14.09 -33.47 -8.72
C HIS A 21 -15.00 -32.32 -8.30
N ASP A 22 -16.31 -32.53 -8.41
CA ASP A 22 -17.34 -31.63 -7.90
C ASP A 22 -17.07 -31.24 -6.44
N LYS A 23 -17.28 -29.97 -6.10
CA LYS A 23 -17.46 -29.58 -4.71
C LYS A 23 -18.73 -28.77 -4.53
N VAL A 24 -19.72 -29.40 -3.91
CA VAL A 24 -20.93 -28.74 -3.42
C VAL A 24 -20.58 -28.04 -2.11
N ILE A 25 -20.61 -26.70 -2.10
CA ILE A 25 -20.59 -25.91 -0.86
C ILE A 25 -21.70 -24.86 -0.97
N GLY A 26 -22.78 -25.06 -0.19
CA GLY A 26 -23.98 -24.22 -0.18
C GLY A 26 -25.05 -24.58 -1.23
N PRO A 27 -26.13 -23.79 -1.37
CA PRO A 27 -27.30 -24.11 -2.22
C PRO A 27 -27.05 -23.99 -3.74
N MET A 28 -25.81 -23.72 -4.16
CA MET A 28 -25.44 -23.54 -5.57
C MET A 28 -24.26 -24.44 -5.92
N VAL A 29 -24.53 -25.47 -6.74
CA VAL A 29 -23.50 -26.29 -7.38
C VAL A 29 -22.75 -25.44 -8.41
N CYS A 30 -21.43 -25.37 -8.29
CA CYS A 30 -20.56 -24.76 -9.30
C CYS A 30 -19.50 -25.77 -9.74
N CYS A 31 -19.17 -25.75 -11.03
CA CYS A 31 -18.02 -26.47 -11.57
C CYS A 31 -16.89 -25.45 -11.80
N TYR A 32 -15.65 -25.91 -11.90
CA TYR A 32 -14.51 -25.04 -12.18
C TYR A 32 -13.56 -25.70 -13.18
N SER A 33 -12.93 -24.88 -14.03
CA SER A 33 -11.83 -25.30 -14.89
C SER A 33 -10.60 -24.47 -14.56
N LEU A 34 -9.42 -25.06 -14.76
CA LEU A 34 -8.14 -24.44 -14.40
C LEU A 34 -7.23 -24.39 -15.62
N SER A 35 -6.59 -23.25 -15.80
CA SER A 35 -5.44 -23.11 -16.69
C SER A 35 -4.18 -23.16 -15.82
N PHE A 36 -3.38 -24.20 -16.02
CA PHE A 36 -2.05 -24.31 -15.40
C PHE A 36 -1.01 -23.72 -16.35
N ASP A 37 -0.19 -22.81 -15.82
CA ASP A 37 0.99 -22.31 -16.50
C ASP A 37 2.20 -22.76 -15.70
N SER A 38 2.99 -23.68 -16.26
CA SER A 38 4.16 -24.27 -15.60
C SER A 38 5.25 -23.26 -15.26
N ASN A 39 5.16 -22.04 -15.82
CA ASN A 39 6.11 -20.96 -15.57
C ASN A 39 5.65 -19.99 -14.47
N ILE A 40 4.40 -20.12 -13.97
CA ILE A 40 3.82 -19.22 -12.98
C ILE A 40 3.83 -19.91 -11.61
N SER A 41 4.26 -19.13 -10.61
CA SER A 41 4.23 -19.41 -9.16
C SER A 41 3.20 -20.45 -8.70
N GLU A 42 3.65 -21.42 -7.90
CA GLU A 42 2.84 -22.47 -7.26
C GLU A 42 1.79 -21.95 -6.26
N GLU A 43 1.70 -20.63 -6.04
CA GLU A 43 0.83 -20.03 -5.02
C GLU A 43 -0.57 -19.67 -5.55
N SER A 44 -0.77 -19.61 -6.88
CA SER A 44 -2.09 -19.29 -7.45
C SER A 44 -2.33 -19.88 -8.84
N TYR A 45 -3.59 -20.22 -9.12
CA TYR A 45 -4.02 -20.84 -10.38
C TYR A 45 -5.11 -20.00 -11.04
N LYS A 46 -4.96 -19.80 -12.34
CA LYS A 46 -5.94 -19.09 -13.17
C LYS A 46 -7.05 -20.07 -13.59
N GLY A 47 -8.29 -19.62 -13.68
CA GLY A 47 -9.37 -20.51 -14.13
C GLY A 47 -10.72 -19.84 -14.29
N PHE A 48 -11.77 -20.65 -14.37
CA PHE A 48 -13.15 -20.21 -14.57
C PHE A 48 -14.10 -20.90 -13.59
N LEU A 49 -15.10 -20.18 -13.12
CA LEU A 49 -16.26 -20.73 -12.42
C LEU A 49 -17.47 -20.82 -13.36
N TYR A 50 -18.17 -21.94 -13.31
CA TYR A 50 -19.40 -22.20 -14.06
C TYR A 50 -20.54 -22.44 -13.08
N PHE A 51 -21.62 -21.67 -13.19
CA PHE A 51 -22.79 -21.79 -12.32
C PHE A 51 -23.97 -22.38 -13.09
N LYS A 52 -24.65 -23.36 -12.50
CA LYS A 52 -25.80 -24.09 -13.11
C LYS A 52 -26.92 -23.21 -13.66
N ARG A 53 -27.09 -21.97 -13.17
CA ARG A 53 -28.19 -21.07 -13.59
C ARG A 53 -27.82 -20.07 -14.68
N ASN A 54 -26.55 -19.72 -14.83
CA ASN A 54 -26.09 -18.67 -15.74
C ASN A 54 -24.82 -19.17 -16.44
N GLY A 55 -24.96 -19.81 -17.61
CA GLY A 55 -23.89 -20.52 -18.32
C GLY A 55 -22.70 -19.68 -18.82
N LYS A 56 -22.52 -18.43 -18.37
CA LYS A 56 -21.32 -17.65 -18.70
C LYS A 56 -20.19 -17.96 -17.71
N PRO A 57 -19.02 -18.43 -18.18
CA PRO A 57 -17.87 -18.65 -17.30
C PRO A 57 -17.43 -17.34 -16.68
N ILE A 58 -17.17 -17.34 -15.38
CA ILE A 58 -16.60 -16.20 -14.66
C ILE A 58 -15.10 -16.43 -14.50
N PRO A 59 -14.24 -15.55 -15.05
CA PRO A 59 -12.80 -15.66 -14.87
C PRO A 59 -12.42 -15.40 -13.41
N VAL A 60 -11.62 -16.29 -12.84
CA VAL A 60 -11.23 -16.25 -11.43
C VAL A 60 -9.75 -16.59 -11.25
N THR A 61 -9.26 -16.31 -10.04
CA THR A 61 -7.97 -16.78 -9.54
C THR A 61 -8.20 -17.60 -8.27
N PHE A 62 -7.62 -18.80 -8.22
CA PHE A 62 -7.62 -19.68 -7.06
C PHE A 62 -6.27 -19.52 -6.35
N VAL A 63 -6.27 -19.04 -5.12
CA VAL A 63 -5.04 -18.85 -4.34
C VAL A 63 -4.92 -19.99 -3.34
N LYS A 64 -3.78 -20.69 -3.38
CA LYS A 64 -3.50 -21.83 -2.52
C LYS A 64 -3.44 -21.42 -1.05
N VAL A 65 -3.92 -22.29 -0.17
CA VAL A 65 -3.81 -22.15 1.29
C VAL A 65 -3.17 -23.41 1.86
N ASP A 66 -2.02 -23.22 2.50
CA ASP A 66 -1.31 -24.28 3.22
C ASP A 66 -1.70 -24.32 4.70
N GLY A 67 -1.58 -25.49 5.33
CA GLY A 67 -1.67 -25.61 6.78
C GLY A 67 -0.48 -24.95 7.47
N VAL A 68 -0.71 -24.28 8.59
CA VAL A 68 0.32 -23.55 9.37
C VAL A 68 -0.01 -23.67 10.86
N ASP A 69 1.01 -23.84 11.70
CA ASP A 69 0.91 -23.83 13.17
C ASP A 69 -0.21 -24.71 13.74
N GLY A 70 -0.28 -25.98 13.30
CA GLY A 70 -1.27 -26.96 13.77
C GLY A 70 -2.69 -26.76 13.21
N LYS A 71 -2.92 -25.73 12.38
CA LYS A 71 -4.17 -25.55 11.64
C LYS A 71 -4.07 -26.20 10.26
N ASP A 72 -4.98 -27.11 9.96
CA ASP A 72 -5.03 -27.72 8.64
C ASP A 72 -5.47 -26.72 7.56
N ALA A 73 -5.16 -27.05 6.30
CA ALA A 73 -5.41 -26.19 5.16
C ALA A 73 -6.91 -25.88 4.94
N ALA A 74 -7.81 -26.81 5.26
CA ALA A 74 -9.25 -26.61 5.11
C ALA A 74 -9.75 -25.55 6.10
N SER A 75 -9.45 -25.76 7.38
CA SER A 75 -9.83 -24.84 8.47
C SER A 75 -9.24 -23.45 8.27
N ARG A 76 -8.03 -23.35 7.71
CA ARG A 76 -7.41 -22.06 7.40
C ARG A 76 -8.05 -21.38 6.19
N ALA A 77 -8.38 -22.12 5.13
CA ALA A 77 -9.06 -21.57 3.95
C ALA A 77 -10.46 -21.07 4.29
N GLU A 78 -11.21 -21.80 5.12
CA GLU A 78 -12.51 -21.39 5.63
C GLU A 78 -12.40 -20.13 6.50
N LEU A 79 -11.44 -20.10 7.44
CA LEU A 79 -11.18 -18.91 8.25
C LEU A 79 -10.91 -17.69 7.36
N ILE A 80 -9.95 -17.79 6.44
CA ILE A 80 -9.57 -16.71 5.52
C ILE A 80 -10.77 -16.22 4.71
N PHE A 81 -11.62 -17.14 4.24
CA PHE A 81 -12.82 -16.79 3.50
C PHE A 81 -13.74 -15.89 4.34
N HIS A 82 -14.07 -16.30 5.56
CA HIS A 82 -14.98 -15.55 6.42
C HIS A 82 -14.42 -14.21 6.91
N THR A 83 -13.16 -14.19 7.35
CA THR A 83 -12.50 -12.96 7.83
C THR A 83 -12.34 -11.95 6.70
N THR A 84 -11.88 -12.37 5.52
CA THR A 84 -11.69 -11.46 4.37
C THR A 84 -13.03 -10.94 3.86
N TYR A 85 -14.07 -11.77 3.84
CA TYR A 85 -15.42 -11.36 3.44
C TYR A 85 -16.01 -10.29 4.40
N GLY A 86 -15.67 -10.35 5.69
CA GLY A 86 -16.12 -9.39 6.71
C GLY A 86 -15.51 -7.98 6.61
N VAL A 87 -14.48 -7.78 5.77
CA VAL A 87 -13.82 -6.48 5.55
C VAL A 87 -14.42 -5.77 4.31
N SER A 88 -14.34 -4.44 4.24
CA SER A 88 -14.80 -3.66 3.09
C SER A 88 -14.09 -4.07 1.78
N ASP A 89 -14.82 -4.15 0.68
CA ASP A 89 -14.28 -4.48 -0.65
C ASP A 89 -13.50 -3.33 -1.30
N ASP A 90 -13.63 -2.11 -0.79
CA ASP A 90 -12.75 -0.98 -1.13
C ASP A 90 -11.30 -1.23 -0.74
N VAL A 91 -11.11 -2.12 0.24
CA VAL A 91 -9.89 -2.26 1.03
C VAL A 91 -9.21 -3.61 0.74
N VAL A 92 -10.00 -4.68 0.72
CA VAL A 92 -9.54 -6.04 0.38
C VAL A 92 -10.21 -6.53 -0.89
N LEU A 93 -9.58 -7.46 -1.60
CA LEU A 93 -10.29 -8.22 -2.61
C LEU A 93 -11.05 -9.35 -1.92
N ARG A 94 -12.40 -9.27 -1.91
CA ARG A 94 -13.23 -10.27 -1.26
C ARG A 94 -13.21 -11.59 -2.02
N PRO A 95 -13.16 -12.72 -1.31
CA PRO A 95 -13.24 -14.02 -1.95
C PRO A 95 -14.67 -14.32 -2.40
N ARG A 96 -14.79 -15.01 -3.53
CA ARG A 96 -16.05 -15.57 -4.03
C ARG A 96 -16.44 -16.82 -3.25
N ARG A 97 -15.48 -17.73 -3.03
CA ARG A 97 -15.66 -19.05 -2.40
C ARG A 97 -14.34 -19.55 -1.82
N HIS A 98 -14.39 -20.53 -0.92
CA HIS A 98 -13.26 -21.41 -0.62
C HIS A 98 -13.57 -22.82 -1.15
N LEU A 99 -12.56 -23.53 -1.66
CA LEU A 99 -12.75 -24.78 -2.39
C LEU A 99 -11.58 -25.75 -2.09
N PHE A 100 -11.86 -27.05 -2.14
CA PHE A 100 -10.82 -28.06 -2.23
C PHE A 100 -10.73 -28.47 -3.70
N ILE A 101 -9.51 -28.44 -4.24
CA ILE A 101 -9.22 -28.68 -5.64
C ILE A 101 -8.32 -29.90 -5.73
N LYS A 102 -8.76 -30.93 -6.45
CA LYS A 102 -7.94 -32.11 -6.75
C LYS A 102 -8.11 -32.46 -8.23
N GLN A 103 -7.02 -32.42 -8.98
CA GLN A 103 -7.01 -32.64 -10.42
C GLN A 103 -6.29 -33.94 -10.74
N LYS A 104 -7.00 -34.95 -11.26
CA LYS A 104 -6.40 -36.28 -11.51
C LYS A 104 -5.64 -36.35 -12.84
N HIS A 105 -6.12 -35.67 -13.89
CA HIS A 105 -5.43 -35.58 -15.17
C HIS A 105 -5.03 -34.15 -15.54
N PHE A 106 -3.73 -33.96 -15.62
CA PHE A 106 -3.16 -33.02 -16.56
C PHE A 106 -2.08 -33.77 -17.32
N ALA A 107 -2.33 -34.08 -18.60
CA ALA A 107 -1.39 -34.85 -19.43
C ALA A 107 0.03 -34.24 -19.51
N LYS A 108 0.17 -32.96 -19.14
CA LYS A 108 1.43 -32.20 -19.14
C LYS A 108 2.03 -31.96 -17.75
N ILE A 109 1.39 -32.39 -16.67
CA ILE A 109 1.83 -32.11 -15.30
C ILE A 109 2.30 -33.41 -14.66
N PRO A 110 3.55 -33.51 -14.17
CA PRO A 110 4.06 -34.67 -13.45
C PRO A 110 3.16 -35.14 -12.28
N ASP A 111 3.18 -36.44 -11.99
CA ASP A 111 2.33 -37.08 -10.96
C ASP A 111 2.61 -36.57 -9.53
N ASP A 112 3.81 -36.04 -9.29
CA ASP A 112 4.28 -35.53 -8.00
C ASP A 112 3.78 -34.12 -7.68
N ILE A 113 3.21 -33.41 -8.65
CA ILE A 113 2.68 -32.05 -8.50
C ILE A 113 1.50 -32.03 -7.54
N GLU A 114 1.55 -31.09 -6.60
CA GLU A 114 0.66 -31.04 -5.44
C GLU A 114 -0.83 -30.93 -5.79
N MET A 115 -1.19 -30.26 -6.88
CA MET A 115 -2.58 -30.20 -7.36
C MET A 115 -3.20 -31.59 -7.62
N ARG A 116 -2.38 -32.60 -7.98
CA ARG A 116 -2.85 -33.99 -8.13
C ARG A 116 -3.13 -34.67 -6.80
N LYS A 117 -2.39 -34.29 -5.76
CA LYS A 117 -2.58 -34.75 -4.37
C LYS A 117 -3.81 -34.08 -3.74
N GLY A 118 -4.08 -32.84 -4.15
CA GLY A 118 -5.25 -32.05 -3.76
C GLY A 118 -4.85 -30.89 -2.84
N VAL A 119 -5.36 -29.70 -3.12
CA VAL A 119 -5.00 -28.44 -2.46
C VAL A 119 -6.26 -27.68 -2.05
N TRP A 120 -6.19 -26.97 -0.93
CA TRP A 120 -7.24 -26.02 -0.55
C TRP A 120 -6.91 -24.65 -1.13
N CYS A 121 -7.94 -24.00 -1.66
CA CYS A 121 -7.80 -22.69 -2.26
C CYS A 121 -8.93 -21.75 -1.82
N VAL A 122 -8.63 -20.46 -1.81
CA VAL A 122 -9.62 -19.39 -1.78
C VAL A 122 -9.73 -18.80 -3.17
N CYS A 123 -10.95 -18.70 -3.68
CA CYS A 123 -11.26 -18.24 -5.03
C CYS A 123 -11.65 -16.77 -5.00
N TYR A 124 -11.02 -15.98 -5.87
CA TYR A 124 -11.23 -14.54 -6.02
C TYR A 124 -11.61 -14.20 -7.47
N ASP A 125 -12.13 -13.00 -7.66
CA ASP A 125 -12.14 -12.39 -8.99
C ASP A 125 -10.75 -12.38 -9.61
N ARG A 126 -10.70 -12.44 -10.94
CA ARG A 126 -9.43 -12.41 -11.66
C ARG A 126 -8.64 -11.15 -11.31
N PHE A 127 -7.38 -11.35 -10.90
CA PHE A 127 -6.45 -10.30 -10.52
C PHE A 127 -5.06 -10.55 -11.10
N GLU A 128 -4.22 -9.53 -11.08
CA GLU A 128 -2.79 -9.63 -11.39
C GLU A 128 -1.96 -9.50 -10.09
N PRO A 129 -1.14 -10.51 -9.72
CA PRO A 129 -0.32 -10.44 -8.50
C PRO A 129 0.76 -9.34 -8.58
N LEU A 130 1.05 -8.67 -7.46
CA LEU A 130 2.14 -7.69 -7.37
C LEU A 130 3.51 -8.32 -7.72
N ASN A 131 3.72 -9.60 -7.36
CA ASN A 131 4.94 -10.34 -7.70
C ASN A 131 5.17 -10.41 -9.22
N HIS A 132 4.15 -10.84 -9.96
CA HIS A 132 4.19 -10.96 -11.41
C HIS A 132 4.42 -9.60 -12.07
N TRP A 133 3.73 -8.56 -11.58
CA TRP A 133 3.98 -7.19 -12.04
C TRP A 133 5.43 -6.76 -11.81
N THR A 134 5.98 -7.06 -10.64
CA THR A 134 7.37 -6.71 -10.29
C THR A 134 8.38 -7.38 -11.22
N GLU A 135 8.16 -8.63 -11.58
CA GLU A 135 9.03 -9.40 -12.49
C GLU A 135 8.98 -8.84 -13.93
N LYS A 136 7.80 -8.44 -14.40
CA LYS A 136 7.62 -7.77 -15.69
C LYS A 136 8.37 -6.45 -15.77
N VAL A 137 8.35 -5.66 -14.69
CA VAL A 137 9.11 -4.40 -14.61
C VAL A 137 10.61 -4.67 -14.67
N GLN A 138 11.11 -5.70 -14.00
CA GLN A 138 12.54 -6.03 -13.97
C GLN A 138 13.07 -6.60 -15.29
N SER A 139 12.26 -7.41 -15.98
CA SER A 139 12.65 -8.05 -17.25
C SER A 139 12.63 -7.08 -18.43
N GLY A 140 12.14 -5.85 -18.25
CA GLY A 140 11.95 -4.90 -19.34
C GLY A 140 10.89 -5.33 -20.35
N GLU A 141 10.11 -6.38 -20.02
CA GLU A 141 9.05 -6.88 -20.89
C GLU A 141 8.01 -5.77 -21.09
N ILE A 142 7.81 -5.38 -22.36
CA ILE A 142 6.81 -4.39 -22.72
C ILE A 142 5.45 -5.06 -22.61
N VAL A 143 4.84 -4.97 -21.43
CA VAL A 143 3.42 -5.29 -21.28
C VAL A 143 2.65 -4.23 -22.06
N GLN A 144 2.08 -4.60 -23.21
CA GLN A 144 1.04 -3.79 -23.85
C GLN A 144 -0.18 -3.85 -22.95
N TYR A 145 -0.56 -2.78 -22.25
CA TYR A 145 -1.92 -2.65 -21.72
C TYR A 145 -2.23 -1.19 -21.39
N ASP A 146 -3.43 -0.77 -21.77
CA ASP A 146 -3.93 0.60 -21.92
C ASP A 146 -4.08 1.46 -20.64
N ASP A 147 -3.61 1.06 -19.46
CA ASP A 147 -3.90 1.85 -18.24
C ASP A 147 -2.85 1.73 -17.11
N LYS A 148 -2.03 2.78 -17.00
CA LYS A 148 -1.32 3.35 -15.82
C LYS A 148 -0.53 2.49 -14.81
N VAL A 149 -0.35 1.18 -14.98
CA VAL A 149 0.60 0.39 -14.12
C VAL A 149 2.01 0.28 -14.73
N LYS A 150 2.38 1.18 -15.64
CA LYS A 150 3.79 1.53 -15.96
C LYS A 150 4.16 2.88 -15.37
N LEU A 151 3.64 3.22 -14.18
CA LEU A 151 4.17 4.39 -13.50
C LEU A 151 5.51 3.97 -12.91
N PRO A 152 6.64 4.51 -13.40
CA PRO A 152 7.92 4.28 -12.76
C PRO A 152 7.74 4.54 -11.26
N ILE A 153 8.36 3.78 -10.37
CA ILE A 153 8.17 4.07 -8.94
C ILE A 153 8.52 5.53 -8.64
N ARG A 154 9.48 6.07 -9.40
CA ARG A 154 9.91 7.46 -9.33
C ARG A 154 9.46 8.29 -10.52
N THR A 155 9.14 9.55 -10.25
CA THR A 155 9.17 10.61 -11.24
C THR A 155 10.61 10.89 -11.71
N PRO A 156 10.80 11.57 -12.86
CA PRO A 156 12.13 11.98 -13.31
C PRO A 156 12.93 12.83 -12.30
N ASP A 157 12.24 13.42 -11.33
CA ASP A 157 12.83 14.19 -10.24
C ASP A 157 12.85 13.43 -8.90
N ASP A 158 12.96 12.10 -8.95
CA ASP A 158 13.20 11.21 -7.80
C ASP A 158 12.11 11.21 -6.71
N ARG A 159 10.85 11.53 -7.05
CA ARG A 159 9.72 11.47 -6.12
C ARG A 159 8.80 10.30 -6.40
N LEU A 160 8.02 9.90 -5.41
CA LEU A 160 7.07 8.80 -5.56
C LEU A 160 5.97 9.22 -6.53
N GLN A 161 5.72 8.43 -7.58
CA GLN A 161 4.60 8.71 -8.49
C GLN A 161 3.26 8.67 -7.76
N ASP A 162 2.32 9.50 -8.21
CA ASP A 162 1.01 9.68 -7.57
C ASP A 162 0.23 8.37 -7.38
N PHE A 163 0.31 7.45 -8.34
CA PHE A 163 -0.35 6.16 -8.20
C PHE A 163 0.19 5.36 -7.00
N TRP A 164 1.51 5.27 -6.85
CA TRP A 164 2.14 4.53 -5.76
C TRP A 164 1.93 5.22 -4.42
N ARG A 165 1.97 6.55 -4.44
CA ARG A 165 1.63 7.40 -3.30
C ARG A 165 0.24 7.07 -2.76
N ILE A 166 -0.77 7.12 -3.63
CA ILE A 166 -2.16 6.81 -3.29
C ILE A 166 -2.30 5.34 -2.88
N SER A 167 -1.68 4.42 -3.61
CA SER A 167 -1.77 2.98 -3.34
C SER A 167 -1.19 2.61 -1.97
N ILE A 168 -0.01 3.13 -1.62
CA ILE A 168 0.63 2.86 -0.32
C ILE A 168 -0.17 3.51 0.82
N GLY A 169 -0.65 4.75 0.63
CA GLY A 169 -1.55 5.38 1.60
C GLY A 169 -2.82 4.55 1.85
N ASN A 170 -3.45 4.07 0.78
CA ASN A 170 -4.61 3.19 0.87
C ASN A 170 -4.29 1.85 1.56
N LEU A 171 -3.09 1.28 1.38
CA LEU A 171 -2.68 0.08 2.11
C LEU A 171 -2.55 0.33 3.61
N ILE A 172 -2.05 1.49 4.05
CA ILE A 172 -1.96 1.81 5.48
C ILE A 172 -3.37 1.97 6.06
N HIS A 173 -4.26 2.68 5.37
CA HIS A 173 -5.67 2.79 5.75
C HIS A 173 -6.38 1.43 5.74
N CYS A 174 -6.00 0.55 4.81
CA CYS A 174 -6.52 -0.80 4.73
C CYS A 174 -6.21 -1.61 6.00
N VAL A 175 -4.95 -1.63 6.41
CA VAL A 175 -4.52 -2.33 7.63
C VAL A 175 -5.28 -1.80 8.85
N ARG A 176 -5.42 -0.47 8.97
CA ARG A 176 -6.24 0.15 10.02
C ARG A 176 -7.69 -0.37 9.98
N SER A 177 -8.32 -0.37 8.80
CA SER A 177 -9.71 -0.81 8.65
C SER A 177 -9.90 -2.28 8.99
N ILE A 178 -8.91 -3.15 8.73
CA ILE A 178 -8.93 -4.55 9.18
C ILE A 178 -8.94 -4.61 10.70
N HIS A 179 -8.07 -3.83 11.36
CA HIS A 179 -7.97 -3.78 12.81
C HIS A 179 -9.20 -3.19 13.49
N ASP A 180 -9.82 -2.16 12.91
CA ASP A 180 -11.06 -1.54 13.39
C ASP A 180 -12.25 -2.53 13.33
N LYS A 181 -12.16 -3.58 12.51
CA LYS A 181 -13.12 -4.70 12.48
C LYS A 181 -12.81 -5.80 13.49
N GLY A 182 -11.81 -5.61 14.35
CA GLY A 182 -11.38 -6.63 15.30
C GLY A 182 -10.67 -7.81 14.62
N LEU A 183 -10.04 -7.59 13.47
CA LEU A 183 -9.29 -8.60 12.71
C LEU A 183 -7.81 -8.22 12.64
N PHE A 184 -6.97 -9.15 12.20
CA PHE A 184 -5.60 -8.86 11.77
C PHE A 184 -5.29 -9.64 10.49
N HIS A 185 -4.42 -9.12 9.65
CA HIS A 185 -4.05 -9.74 8.40
C HIS A 185 -3.09 -10.92 8.63
N GLY A 186 -2.01 -10.75 9.38
CA GLY A 186 -1.07 -11.84 9.73
C GLY A 186 -0.17 -12.35 8.59
N GLY A 187 -0.24 -11.74 7.41
CA GLY A 187 0.45 -12.19 6.20
C GLY A 187 1.03 -11.06 5.34
N LEU A 188 1.03 -9.81 5.81
CA LEU A 188 1.40 -8.63 5.02
C LEU A 188 2.87 -8.62 4.57
N ARG A 189 3.72 -9.46 5.17
CA ARG A 189 5.12 -9.62 4.75
C ARG A 189 5.24 -10.29 3.37
N LYS A 190 4.25 -11.09 2.98
CA LYS A 190 4.26 -11.87 1.74
C LYS A 190 3.72 -11.03 0.59
N ARG A 191 4.56 -10.75 -0.42
CA ARG A 191 4.18 -9.99 -1.62
C ARG A 191 3.02 -10.62 -2.42
N SER A 192 2.78 -11.93 -2.28
CA SER A 192 1.66 -12.62 -2.92
C SER A 192 0.29 -12.28 -2.33
N ASN A 193 0.24 -11.67 -1.14
CA ASN A 193 -1.01 -11.15 -0.57
C ASN A 193 -1.42 -9.79 -1.14
N PHE A 194 -0.67 -9.24 -2.11
CA PHE A 194 -0.95 -7.96 -2.74
C PHE A 194 -1.26 -8.15 -4.22
N VAL A 195 -2.42 -7.63 -4.65
CA VAL A 195 -2.99 -7.92 -5.97
C VAL A 195 -3.54 -6.66 -6.61
N PHE A 196 -3.46 -6.58 -7.94
CA PHE A 196 -4.07 -5.54 -8.74
C PHE A 196 -5.44 -5.99 -9.26
N VAL A 197 -6.47 -5.23 -8.92
CA VAL A 197 -7.84 -5.36 -9.43
C VAL A 197 -8.38 -3.97 -9.73
N ASP A 198 -8.98 -3.78 -10.90
CA ASP A 198 -9.59 -2.50 -11.33
C ASP A 198 -8.69 -1.29 -11.09
N LYS A 199 -7.40 -1.41 -11.45
CA LYS A 199 -6.38 -0.36 -11.30
C LYS A 199 -6.13 0.04 -9.84
N LYS A 200 -6.45 -0.79 -8.85
CA LYS A 200 -6.16 -0.59 -7.43
C LYS A 200 -5.31 -1.72 -6.90
N LEU A 201 -4.35 -1.38 -6.04
CA LEU A 201 -3.64 -2.36 -5.23
C LEU A 201 -4.51 -2.70 -4.01
N LYS A 202 -4.83 -3.99 -3.86
CA LYS A 202 -5.62 -4.53 -2.75
C LYS A 202 -4.85 -5.63 -2.04
N VAL A 203 -5.26 -5.94 -0.82
CA VAL A 203 -4.77 -7.12 -0.09
C VAL A 203 -5.79 -8.26 -0.15
N ILE A 204 -5.30 -9.48 -0.01
CA ILE A 204 -6.09 -10.72 0.13
C ILE A 204 -5.62 -11.47 1.38
N HIS A 205 -6.38 -12.47 1.80
CA HIS A 205 -5.97 -13.41 2.86
C HIS A 205 -5.86 -12.78 4.25
N VAL A 206 -6.95 -12.21 4.78
CA VAL A 206 -6.99 -11.79 6.18
C VAL A 206 -6.96 -13.04 7.06
N GLU A 207 -5.89 -13.28 7.82
CA GLU A 207 -5.64 -14.60 8.41
C GLU A 207 -6.23 -14.81 9.81
N GLY A 208 -6.74 -13.78 10.49
CA GLY A 208 -7.18 -13.97 11.87
C GLY A 208 -8.09 -12.91 12.46
N SER A 209 -8.56 -13.23 13.67
CA SER A 209 -9.41 -12.38 14.51
C SER A 209 -8.67 -11.99 15.78
N LEU A 210 -8.90 -10.75 16.22
CA LEU A 210 -8.44 -10.23 17.51
C LEU A 210 -9.38 -10.63 18.66
N ALA A 211 -10.56 -11.15 18.35
CA ALA A 211 -11.53 -11.57 19.36
C ALA A 211 -10.95 -12.69 20.23
N GLY A 212 -11.14 -12.58 21.56
CA GLY A 212 -10.64 -13.54 22.53
C GLY A 212 -9.17 -13.35 22.93
N LEU A 213 -8.43 -12.44 22.28
CA LEU A 213 -7.09 -12.04 22.71
C LEU A 213 -7.15 -10.96 23.79
N SER A 214 -6.19 -10.98 24.71
CA SER A 214 -6.00 -9.90 25.68
C SER A 214 -5.57 -8.59 24.99
N PRO A 215 -5.81 -7.41 25.57
CA PRO A 215 -5.42 -6.14 24.95
C PRO A 215 -3.94 -6.05 24.53
N PRO A 216 -2.96 -6.53 25.33
CA PRO A 216 -1.55 -6.55 24.90
C PRO A 216 -1.30 -7.43 23.67
N GLU A 217 -1.92 -8.60 23.60
CA GLU A 217 -1.79 -9.51 22.44
C GLU A 217 -2.44 -8.90 21.19
N GLN A 218 -3.57 -8.20 21.35
CA GLN A 218 -4.19 -7.50 20.23
C GLN A 218 -3.27 -6.39 19.69
N ASP A 219 -2.66 -5.60 20.58
CA ASP A 219 -1.71 -4.56 20.20
C ASP A 219 -0.51 -5.17 19.47
N GLU A 220 0.09 -6.25 20.01
CA GLU A 220 1.20 -6.95 19.37
C GLU A 220 0.87 -7.43 17.95
N ARG A 221 -0.32 -8.01 17.74
CA ARG A 221 -0.77 -8.44 16.39
C ARG A 221 -0.91 -7.26 15.43
N LYS A 222 -1.49 -6.15 15.89
CA LYS A 222 -1.64 -4.93 15.08
C LYS A 222 -0.30 -4.31 14.71
N LYS A 223 0.65 -4.25 15.66
CA LYS A 223 2.01 -3.74 15.44
C LYS A 223 2.78 -4.63 14.48
N LYS A 224 2.64 -5.95 14.61
CA LYS A 224 3.24 -6.92 13.70
C LYS A 224 2.78 -6.70 12.25
N ASP A 225 1.49 -6.48 12.02
CA ASP A 225 0.98 -6.20 10.67
C ASP A 225 1.59 -4.94 10.04
N ILE A 226 1.78 -3.87 10.84
CA ILE A 226 2.44 -2.63 10.40
C ILE A 226 3.90 -2.89 10.04
N MET A 227 4.63 -3.66 10.84
CA MET A 227 6.03 -4.02 10.57
C MET A 227 6.21 -5.01 9.42
N ASP A 228 5.23 -5.89 9.21
CA ASP A 228 5.18 -6.79 8.06
C ASP A 228 4.94 -6.00 6.76
N LEU A 229 4.05 -5.00 6.78
CA LEU A 229 3.86 -4.08 5.65
C LEU A 229 5.15 -3.30 5.34
N ARG A 230 5.84 -2.77 6.36
CA ARG A 230 7.16 -2.12 6.20
C ARG A 230 8.17 -3.04 5.50
N THR A 231 8.26 -4.28 5.97
CA THR A 231 9.20 -5.27 5.46
C THR A 231 8.91 -5.62 4.00
N MET A 232 7.63 -5.75 3.66
CA MET A 232 7.19 -5.95 2.28
C MET A 232 7.57 -4.77 1.39
N LEU A 233 7.27 -3.54 1.81
CA LEU A 233 7.60 -2.32 1.06
C LEU A 233 9.10 -2.17 0.83
N ASP A 234 9.92 -2.35 1.86
CA ASP A 234 11.39 -2.27 1.75
C ASP A 234 11.94 -3.32 0.77
N SER A 235 11.48 -4.58 0.89
CA SER A 235 11.85 -5.65 -0.04
C SER A 235 11.44 -5.33 -1.48
N TRP A 236 10.22 -4.81 -1.66
CA TRP A 236 9.68 -4.46 -2.97
C TRP A 236 10.42 -3.28 -3.61
N PHE A 237 10.71 -2.21 -2.86
CA PHE A 237 11.52 -1.08 -3.32
C PHE A 237 12.93 -1.52 -3.72
N LYS A 238 13.60 -2.35 -2.91
CA LYS A 238 14.93 -2.90 -3.24
C LYS A 238 14.90 -3.73 -4.53
N LYS A 239 13.83 -4.48 -4.76
CA LYS A 239 13.66 -5.29 -5.97
C LYS A 239 13.54 -4.42 -7.23
N ILE A 240 12.83 -3.30 -7.15
CA ILE A 240 12.56 -2.44 -8.33
C ILE A 240 13.64 -1.39 -8.56
N LEU A 241 14.16 -0.79 -7.50
CA LEU A 241 15.13 0.32 -7.57
C LEU A 241 16.58 -0.17 -7.47
N GLY A 242 16.79 -1.46 -7.19
CA GLY A 242 18.09 -2.07 -6.94
C GLY A 242 18.53 -1.95 -5.47
N SER A 243 19.31 -2.92 -4.99
CA SER A 243 19.69 -3.04 -3.57
C SER A 243 20.50 -1.87 -3.00
N LYS A 244 21.05 -1.00 -3.86
CA LYS A 244 21.87 0.16 -3.49
C LYS A 244 21.21 1.50 -3.81
N TYR A 245 19.88 1.53 -4.01
CA TYR A 245 19.19 2.79 -4.30
C TYR A 245 19.42 3.80 -3.17
N LYS A 246 19.72 5.06 -3.52
CA LYS A 246 19.82 6.16 -2.57
C LYS A 246 18.56 7.02 -2.70
N TRP A 247 17.66 6.90 -1.74
CA TRP A 247 16.44 7.71 -1.69
C TRP A 247 16.10 8.05 -0.25
N ASN A 248 16.61 9.20 0.20
CA ASN A 248 16.55 9.58 1.60
C ASN A 248 15.11 9.69 2.12
N GLU A 249 14.18 10.17 1.29
CA GLU A 249 12.77 10.30 1.68
C GLU A 249 12.11 8.93 1.89
N CYS A 250 12.32 7.98 0.99
CA CYS A 250 11.86 6.60 1.14
C CYS A 250 12.48 5.94 2.37
N SER A 251 13.80 6.13 2.59
CA SER A 251 14.48 5.62 3.79
C SER A 251 13.93 6.23 5.08
N SER A 252 13.62 7.53 5.10
CA SER A 252 12.99 8.19 6.24
C SER A 252 11.58 7.67 6.48
N PHE A 253 10.79 7.47 5.43
CA PHE A 253 9.46 6.87 5.52
C PHE A 253 9.50 5.44 6.09
N LEU A 254 10.38 4.58 5.59
CA LEU A 254 10.51 3.20 6.09
C LEU A 254 10.98 3.15 7.55
N LYS A 255 11.85 4.08 7.97
CA LYS A 255 12.25 4.24 9.38
C LYS A 255 11.10 4.74 10.27
N PHE A 256 10.15 5.49 9.70
CA PHE A 256 9.03 6.02 10.47
C PHE A 256 8.12 4.91 11.03
N PHE A 257 8.05 3.75 10.37
CA PHE A 257 7.34 2.59 10.91
C PHE A 257 7.87 2.15 12.28
N ASP A 258 9.15 2.38 12.58
CA ASP A 258 9.75 2.01 13.86
C ASP A 258 9.16 2.83 15.04
N CYS A 259 8.42 3.93 14.76
CA CYS A 259 7.66 4.66 15.76
C CYS A 259 6.51 3.85 16.38
N VAL A 260 6.12 2.73 15.78
CA VAL A 260 5.12 1.79 16.32
C VAL A 260 5.49 1.25 17.70
N GLU A 261 6.78 1.23 18.04
CA GLU A 261 7.30 0.79 19.33
C GLU A 261 7.16 1.85 20.44
N HIS A 262 6.93 3.11 20.07
CA HIS A 262 7.02 4.25 20.98
C HIS A 262 5.79 5.15 21.01
N LEU A 263 4.95 5.07 19.97
CA LEU A 263 3.69 5.80 19.87
C LEU A 263 2.52 4.87 20.19
N ASP A 264 1.45 5.47 20.69
CA ASP A 264 0.15 4.82 20.74
C ASP A 264 -0.29 4.39 19.32
N TYR A 265 -0.91 3.21 19.19
CA TYR A 265 -1.19 2.59 17.90
C TYR A 265 -2.03 3.49 16.96
N PRO A 266 -3.18 4.05 17.40
CA PRO A 266 -3.94 5.04 16.63
C PRO A 266 -3.11 6.22 16.11
N ASP A 267 -2.29 6.82 16.98
CA ASP A 267 -1.43 7.96 16.63
C ASP A 267 -0.36 7.55 15.59
N CYS A 268 0.26 6.38 15.78
CA CYS A 268 1.24 5.83 14.86
C CYS A 268 0.67 5.66 13.45
N VAL A 269 -0.50 5.03 13.33
CA VAL A 269 -1.13 4.77 12.03
C VAL A 269 -1.59 6.07 11.37
N MET A 270 -2.13 7.01 12.14
CA MET A 270 -2.54 8.31 11.61
C MET A 270 -1.35 9.09 11.05
N LYS A 271 -0.25 9.15 11.80
CA LYS A 271 0.99 9.78 11.32
C LYS A 271 1.56 9.07 10.11
N LEU A 272 1.62 7.73 10.13
CA LEU A 272 2.13 6.96 9.01
C LEU A 272 1.34 7.21 7.71
N ALA A 273 0.01 7.27 7.80
CA ALA A 273 -0.87 7.55 6.65
C ALA A 273 -0.74 8.99 6.12
N SER A 274 -0.35 9.95 6.97
CA SER A 274 -0.14 11.35 6.62
C SER A 274 1.33 11.72 6.44
N HIS A 275 2.22 10.71 6.37
CA HIS A 275 3.66 10.94 6.27
C HIS A 275 3.98 11.74 5.00
N PRO A 276 4.90 12.73 5.06
CA PRO A 276 5.21 13.61 3.92
C PRO A 276 5.58 12.88 2.62
N PHE A 277 6.13 11.67 2.70
CA PHE A 277 6.44 10.80 1.55
C PHE A 277 5.20 10.39 0.75
N LEU A 278 4.02 10.37 1.38
CA LEU A 278 2.75 9.99 0.78
C LEU A 278 1.92 11.20 0.30
N LEU A 279 2.49 12.40 0.34
CA LEU A 279 1.80 13.65 0.02
C LEU A 279 2.28 14.23 -1.32
N SER A 280 1.36 14.86 -2.05
CA SER A 280 1.69 15.67 -3.23
C SER A 280 2.47 16.91 -2.84
N SER A 281 3.14 17.58 -3.78
CA SER A 281 3.89 18.81 -3.50
C SER A 281 3.05 19.91 -2.85
N LYS A 282 1.78 20.03 -3.26
CA LYS A 282 0.87 21.02 -2.68
C LYS A 282 0.54 20.68 -1.22
N GLU A 283 0.30 19.40 -0.93
CA GLU A 283 0.02 18.92 0.42
C GLU A 283 1.25 19.07 1.32
N ARG A 284 2.43 18.63 0.85
CA ARG A 284 3.73 18.77 1.56
C ARG A 284 4.02 20.23 1.92
N MET A 285 3.96 21.13 0.94
CA MET A 285 4.21 22.55 1.20
C MET A 285 3.14 23.18 2.10
N GLY A 286 1.89 22.71 2.01
CA GLY A 286 0.80 23.11 2.89
C GLY A 286 1.02 22.70 4.35
N MET A 287 1.73 21.60 4.61
CA MET A 287 2.05 21.17 5.97
C MET A 287 2.87 22.22 6.74
N PHE A 288 3.79 22.95 6.09
CA PHE A 288 4.53 24.03 6.75
C PHE A 288 3.59 25.12 7.27
N ALA A 289 2.54 25.45 6.51
CA ALA A 289 1.53 26.40 6.96
C ALA A 289 0.70 25.85 8.12
N SER A 290 0.34 24.56 8.09
CA SER A 290 -0.37 23.92 9.21
C SER A 290 0.49 23.88 10.47
N TYR A 291 1.73 23.39 10.42
CA TYR A 291 2.63 23.38 11.58
C TYR A 291 2.90 24.78 12.13
N TYR A 292 3.06 25.78 11.26
CA TYR A 292 3.23 27.15 11.72
C TYR A 292 1.99 27.68 12.46
N ARG A 293 0.78 27.37 11.99
CA ARG A 293 -0.46 27.73 12.69
C ARG A 293 -0.57 27.04 14.04
N GLU A 294 -0.20 25.76 14.14
CA GLU A 294 -0.15 25.03 15.42
C GLU A 294 0.87 25.65 16.37
N TRP A 295 2.05 26.05 15.89
CA TRP A 295 3.03 26.78 16.69
C TRP A 295 2.48 28.12 17.23
N GLN A 296 1.59 28.79 16.50
CA GLN A 296 0.98 30.04 16.96
C GLN A 296 -0.05 29.84 18.07
N LYS A 297 -0.57 28.62 18.29
CA LYS A 297 -1.49 28.35 19.40
C LYS A 297 -0.71 28.32 20.71
N VAL A 298 -1.14 29.11 21.68
CA VAL A 298 -0.48 29.24 23.00
C VAL A 298 -0.31 27.88 23.69
N THR A 299 -1.28 26.98 23.52
CA THR A 299 -1.31 25.64 24.14
C THR A 299 -0.25 24.67 23.61
N THR A 300 0.28 24.89 22.41
CA THR A 300 1.22 23.97 21.74
C THR A 300 2.52 24.65 21.33
N ARG A 301 2.64 25.96 21.55
CA ARG A 301 3.83 26.75 21.21
C ARG A 301 5.08 26.24 21.92
N GLN A 302 4.97 25.95 23.23
CA GLN A 302 6.09 25.47 24.03
C GLN A 302 6.56 24.09 23.55
N ASP A 303 5.63 23.18 23.26
CA ASP A 303 5.95 21.84 22.74
C ASP A 303 6.69 21.89 21.40
N VAL A 304 6.30 22.81 20.52
CA VAL A 304 6.97 23.01 19.22
C VAL A 304 8.35 23.64 19.41
N GLU A 305 8.47 24.63 20.29
CA GLU A 305 9.76 25.25 20.61
C GLU A 305 10.72 24.25 21.27
N ASP A 306 10.21 23.35 22.11
CA ASP A 306 10.98 22.27 22.74
C ASP A 306 11.37 21.19 21.73
N ALA A 307 10.48 20.82 20.81
CA ALA A 307 10.82 19.94 19.68
C ALA A 307 11.98 20.50 18.84
N PHE A 308 12.03 21.82 18.62
CA PHE A 308 13.13 22.47 17.90
C PHE A 308 14.45 22.55 18.68
N LYS A 309 14.46 22.25 19.98
CA LYS A 309 15.70 22.06 20.75
C LYS A 309 16.35 20.71 20.49
N SER A 310 15.65 19.77 19.84
CA SER A 310 16.25 18.50 19.41
C SER A 310 17.45 18.75 18.49
N SER A 311 18.52 18.01 18.73
CA SER A 311 19.74 18.06 17.90
C SER A 311 19.48 17.65 16.44
N ASP A 312 18.38 16.96 16.17
CA ASP A 312 17.92 16.65 14.81
C ASP A 312 17.77 17.91 13.94
N PHE A 313 17.47 19.06 14.55
CA PHE A 313 17.28 20.34 13.85
C PHE A 313 18.54 21.21 13.75
N ASP A 314 19.65 20.83 14.40
CA ASP A 314 20.85 21.67 14.46
C ASP A 314 21.42 22.01 13.08
N LYS A 315 21.33 21.07 12.14
CA LYS A 315 21.78 21.25 10.74
C LYS A 315 21.02 22.33 9.97
N PHE A 316 19.88 22.80 10.47
CA PHE A 316 19.09 23.88 9.87
C PHE A 316 19.31 25.24 10.55
N LYS A 317 20.14 25.30 11.60
CA LYS A 317 20.54 26.58 12.19
C LYS A 317 21.42 27.35 11.19
N SER A 318 21.28 28.66 11.18
CA SER A 318 21.92 29.57 10.21
C SER A 318 21.57 29.29 8.74
N TRP A 319 20.39 28.71 8.49
CA TRP A 319 19.90 28.42 7.13
C TRP A 319 19.93 29.64 6.20
N ASN A 320 19.78 30.85 6.76
CA ASN A 320 19.78 32.11 6.01
C ASN A 320 21.18 32.59 5.57
N ARG A 321 22.25 31.83 5.81
CA ARG A 321 23.63 32.16 5.40
C ARG A 321 24.07 31.51 4.08
N ASP A 322 23.24 30.65 3.49
CA ASP A 322 23.55 30.00 2.21
C ASP A 322 23.45 31.02 1.05
N PRO A 323 24.47 31.15 0.18
CA PRO A 323 24.47 32.07 -0.96
C PRO A 323 23.28 31.90 -1.93
N VAL A 324 22.79 30.67 -2.13
CA VAL A 324 21.63 30.36 -2.97
C VAL A 324 20.35 30.85 -2.30
N LEU A 325 20.25 30.73 -0.97
CA LEU A 325 19.13 31.25 -0.19
C LEU A 325 19.17 32.77 -0.08
N CYS A 326 20.35 33.40 -0.03
CA CYS A 326 20.48 34.86 -0.17
C CYS A 326 19.92 35.38 -1.52
N SER A 327 20.01 34.57 -2.58
CA SER A 327 19.39 34.88 -3.88
C SER A 327 17.87 34.68 -3.84
N MET A 328 17.37 33.61 -3.23
CA MET A 328 15.93 33.39 -3.03
C MET A 328 15.30 34.43 -2.08
N ASP A 329 16.02 34.89 -1.06
CA ASP A 329 15.60 35.94 -0.13
C ASP A 329 15.52 37.31 -0.83
N LYS A 330 16.52 37.65 -1.67
CA LYS A 330 16.45 38.81 -2.58
C LYS A 330 15.25 38.72 -3.52
N PHE A 331 14.95 37.53 -4.03
CA PHE A 331 13.79 37.28 -4.90
C PHE A 331 12.46 37.41 -4.14
N MET A 332 12.33 36.81 -2.95
CA MET A 332 11.14 36.93 -2.10
C MET A 332 10.90 38.39 -1.66
N LYS A 333 11.96 39.15 -1.38
CA LYS A 333 11.90 40.61 -1.13
C LYS A 333 11.40 41.42 -2.32
N GLY A 334 11.66 40.95 -3.56
CA GLY A 334 11.18 41.61 -4.77
C GLY A 334 9.72 41.32 -5.12
N VAL A 335 9.16 40.20 -4.66
CA VAL A 335 7.77 39.79 -4.93
C VAL A 335 6.80 40.20 -3.82
N TYR A 336 7.29 40.33 -2.59
CA TYR A 336 6.46 40.61 -1.42
C TYR A 336 6.45 42.12 -1.11
N TYR A 337 5.27 42.75 -1.18
CA TYR A 337 5.05 44.15 -0.75
C TYR A 337 4.93 44.25 0.78
N HIS A 338 5.91 43.69 1.49
CA HIS A 338 5.96 43.78 2.95
C HIS A 338 7.41 43.98 3.36
N SER A 339 7.63 45.04 4.15
CA SER A 339 8.87 45.28 4.88
C SER A 339 9.23 44.02 5.68
N SER A 340 10.18 43.24 5.19
CA SER A 340 10.64 42.01 5.81
C SER A 340 11.13 42.31 7.23
N GLY A 341 10.44 41.79 8.25
CA GLY A 341 11.14 41.50 9.49
C GLY A 341 12.29 40.55 9.16
N ASN A 342 13.52 40.92 9.51
CA ASN A 342 14.71 40.12 9.24
C ASN A 342 14.46 38.67 9.69
N TYR A 343 14.49 37.71 8.76
CA TYR A 343 14.50 36.29 9.14
C TYR A 343 15.83 36.01 9.84
N THR A 344 15.75 35.72 11.13
CA THR A 344 16.89 35.19 11.87
C THR A 344 17.18 33.77 11.39
N GLY A 345 18.42 33.31 11.54
CA GLY A 345 18.84 31.99 11.06
C GLY A 345 18.33 30.82 11.90
N ASP A 346 17.40 31.02 12.82
CA ASP A 346 16.84 29.96 13.64
C ASP A 346 15.77 29.13 12.90
N VAL A 347 15.46 27.96 13.46
CA VAL A 347 14.59 26.94 12.88
C VAL A 347 13.13 27.39 12.81
N VAL A 348 12.67 28.19 13.78
CA VAL A 348 11.31 28.75 13.78
C VAL A 348 11.13 29.71 12.61
N ASN A 349 12.15 30.52 12.33
CA ASN A 349 12.16 31.42 11.19
C ASN A 349 12.25 30.68 9.85
N LEU A 350 12.90 29.51 9.79
CA LEU A 350 12.84 28.64 8.62
C LEU A 350 11.41 28.15 8.37
N LEU A 351 10.71 27.67 9.41
CA LEU A 351 9.31 27.26 9.29
C LEU A 351 8.42 28.44 8.82
N ARG A 352 8.64 29.64 9.37
CA ARG A 352 7.93 30.86 8.96
C ARG A 352 8.19 31.19 7.48
N TYR A 353 9.44 31.09 7.05
CA TYR A 353 9.85 31.33 5.66
C TYR A 353 9.17 30.34 4.71
N LEU A 354 9.21 29.04 5.02
CA LEU A 354 8.60 27.99 4.18
C LEU A 354 7.06 28.10 4.13
N ARG A 355 6.42 28.49 5.23
CA ARG A 355 4.99 28.85 5.27
C ARG A 355 4.69 30.01 4.32
N ASN A 356 5.50 31.06 4.33
CA ASN A 356 5.29 32.22 3.47
C ASN A 356 5.51 31.88 1.99
N LEU A 357 6.50 31.04 1.70
CA LEU A 357 6.73 30.52 0.36
C LEU A 357 5.48 29.79 -0.17
N TYR A 358 4.88 28.90 0.64
CA TYR A 358 3.62 28.23 0.27
C TYR A 358 2.44 29.21 0.09
N ASN A 359 2.28 30.18 0.99
CA ASN A 359 1.13 31.09 0.95
C ASN A 359 1.19 32.14 -0.17
N HIS A 360 2.37 32.40 -0.72
CA HIS A 360 2.58 33.51 -1.65
C HIS A 360 3.23 33.09 -2.97
N TYR A 361 3.44 31.80 -3.22
CA TYR A 361 4.08 31.32 -4.47
C TYR A 361 3.35 31.80 -5.75
N TYR A 362 2.03 31.96 -5.70
CA TYR A 362 1.24 32.44 -6.86
C TYR A 362 1.42 33.94 -7.14
N GLN A 363 1.95 34.70 -6.18
CA GLN A 363 2.28 36.13 -6.35
C GLN A 363 3.63 36.30 -7.05
N LEU A 364 4.41 35.22 -7.21
CA LEU A 364 5.67 35.15 -7.97
C LEU A 364 5.46 35.29 -9.50
N LYS A 365 4.39 35.96 -9.95
CA LYS A 365 3.88 36.06 -11.33
C LYS A 365 4.88 36.52 -12.40
N ALA A 366 6.07 37.00 -12.02
CA ALA A 366 7.15 37.27 -12.97
C ALA A 366 7.80 35.99 -13.55
N LEU A 367 7.56 34.82 -12.95
CA LEU A 367 8.07 33.53 -13.40
C LEU A 367 6.95 32.48 -13.38
N THR A 368 6.95 31.57 -14.34
CA THR A 368 6.05 30.41 -14.49
C THR A 368 6.27 29.35 -13.40
N VAL A 369 6.36 29.76 -12.13
CA VAL A 369 6.69 28.89 -10.99
C VAL A 369 5.47 28.07 -10.60
N ASN A 370 5.58 26.74 -10.73
CA ASN A 370 4.58 25.80 -10.22
C ASN A 370 5.00 25.30 -8.81
N MET A 371 4.04 24.78 -8.05
CA MET A 371 4.29 24.28 -6.68
C MET A 371 5.25 23.07 -6.65
N VAL A 372 5.33 22.32 -7.74
CA VAL A 372 6.18 21.15 -7.87
C VAL A 372 7.65 21.54 -7.84
N ASP A 373 8.02 22.59 -8.55
CA ASP A 373 9.39 23.11 -8.59
C ASP A 373 9.77 23.79 -7.25
N VAL A 374 8.80 24.43 -6.59
CA VAL A 374 8.99 25.02 -5.25
C VAL A 374 9.31 23.94 -4.23
N ASP A 375 8.47 22.90 -4.13
CA ASP A 375 8.68 21.75 -3.23
C ASP A 375 10.03 21.06 -3.52
N ARG A 376 10.37 20.87 -4.80
CA ARG A 376 11.68 20.31 -5.19
C ARG A 376 12.85 21.16 -4.70
N GLY A 377 12.77 22.48 -4.84
CA GLY A 377 13.78 23.40 -4.34
C GLY A 377 13.94 23.31 -2.82
N VAL A 378 12.81 23.23 -2.10
CA VAL A 378 12.77 23.07 -0.64
C VAL A 378 13.37 21.73 -0.22
N GLN A 379 13.03 20.63 -0.89
CA GLN A 379 13.60 19.30 -0.60
C GLN A 379 15.10 19.27 -0.82
N LYS A 380 15.61 19.98 -1.84
CA LYS A 380 17.06 20.05 -2.12
C LYS A 380 17.81 20.87 -1.06
N LEU A 381 17.27 22.02 -0.67
CA LEU A 381 17.93 22.95 0.26
C LEU A 381 17.74 22.55 1.73
N PHE A 382 16.59 21.97 2.07
CA PHE A 382 16.18 21.64 3.43
C PHE A 382 15.77 20.16 3.55
N ALA A 383 16.59 19.28 2.97
CA ALA A 383 16.33 17.84 2.93
C ALA A 383 16.03 17.25 4.32
N GLY A 384 14.86 16.61 4.44
CA GLY A 384 14.41 15.96 5.66
C GLY A 384 13.80 16.89 6.71
N PHE A 385 13.70 18.21 6.45
CA PHE A 385 13.13 19.15 7.43
C PHE A 385 11.66 18.85 7.72
N LEU A 386 10.86 18.60 6.68
CA LEU A 386 9.44 18.32 6.81
C LEU A 386 9.18 16.98 7.52
N GLU A 387 9.98 15.96 7.23
CA GLU A 387 9.91 14.66 7.87
C GLU A 387 10.25 14.75 9.37
N LEU A 388 11.23 15.58 9.74
CA LEU A 388 11.54 15.85 11.15
C LEU A 388 10.44 16.63 11.87
N LEU A 389 9.85 17.65 11.21
CA LEU A 389 8.66 18.32 11.73
C LEU A 389 7.53 17.31 11.99
N HIS A 390 7.27 16.43 11.05
CA HIS A 390 6.20 15.43 11.16
C HIS A 390 6.46 14.40 12.27
N LYS A 391 7.71 14.00 12.45
CA LYS A 391 8.12 13.12 13.56
C LYS A 391 7.86 13.78 14.91
N HIS A 392 8.38 14.98 15.11
CA HIS A 392 8.41 15.62 16.42
C HIS A 392 7.13 16.39 16.78
N LEU A 393 6.43 16.94 15.79
CA LEU A 393 5.21 17.71 16.02
C LEU A 393 3.98 16.82 15.85
N ARG A 394 2.97 16.99 16.71
CA ARG A 394 1.67 16.36 16.52
C ARG A 394 0.95 17.06 15.37
N THR A 395 0.64 16.33 14.30
CA THR A 395 -0.43 16.72 13.37
C THR A 395 -1.76 16.30 13.99
N VAL A 396 -2.61 17.25 14.33
CA VAL A 396 -4.03 16.97 14.54
C VAL A 396 -4.72 17.16 13.18
N PRO A 397 -5.61 16.24 12.75
CA PRO A 397 -6.31 16.31 11.47
C PRO A 397 -7.06 17.62 11.22
#